data_AF-A0A166ANC8-F1
#
_entry.id   AF-A0A166ANC8-F1
#
_cell.length_a   1.000
_cell.length_b   1.000
_cell.length_c   1.000
_cell.angle_alpha   90.00
_cell.angle_beta   90.00
_cell.angle_gamma   90.00
#
_symmetry.space_group_name_H-M   'P 1'
#
loop_
_entity.id
_entity.type
_entity.pdbx_description
1 polymer ?
#
loop_
_entity_poly.entity_id
_entity_poly.type
_entity_poly.pdbx_seq_one_letter_code
_entity_poly.pdbx_strand_id
1 'polypeptide(L)'
;MSEIDAPKTSLSSTNFDVRSLASSRSPSPPVMVSVQPQPTVVTMGIVNLPPLPHPSDPPLPGNVAFCPTLIVPSGKLFETSFLAHLLDQRGNRQPLIWTISPYSRSLVDINTEVRYRQNFTTECWGTVIRFIARDATSVLFQLNVVGWNTAHGWRAPNPESHLIAFLAVPLERCATRYTSPDRFAYFTSPAPLLGYAYSIAERVHADETNGIGLPNDPVTTAMQESFLMVPDLSYFHREQGTGAAMTGEDYRDTVKSDMGPAPPDFNPHGSRPPYLLRYTDVDLGIALQASVAPGIGFSQPVRFSQSTARSGAH
;
A
#
# COMPACT_ATOMS: atom_id res chain seq x y z
N MET A 1 35.28 37.59 37.93
CA MET A 1 36.09 36.37 37.75
C MET A 1 35.75 35.43 38.89
N SER A 2 34.85 34.49 38.62
CA SER A 2 34.38 33.50 39.58
C SER A 2 34.07 32.24 38.79
N GLU A 3 34.95 31.24 38.96
CA GLU A 3 34.79 29.86 38.49
C GLU A 3 33.53 29.23 39.10
N ILE A 4 32.77 28.52 38.29
CA ILE A 4 31.74 27.59 38.75
C ILE A 4 32.01 26.25 38.05
N ASP A 5 32.36 25.28 38.88
CA ASP A 5 32.73 23.90 38.55
C ASP A 5 31.57 23.10 37.94
N ALA A 6 31.93 22.21 37.02
CA ALA A 6 31.05 21.22 36.41
C ALA A 6 30.97 19.93 37.25
N PRO A 7 29.81 19.26 37.34
CA PRO A 7 29.73 17.94 37.97
C PRO A 7 30.07 16.81 36.99
N LYS A 8 31.07 16.02 37.36
CA LYS A 8 31.39 14.68 36.82
C LYS A 8 30.27 13.71 37.22
N THR A 9 29.69 13.01 36.26
CA THR A 9 28.86 11.81 36.52
C THR A 9 29.55 10.56 35.99
N SER A 10 29.73 9.63 36.91
CA SER A 10 30.43 8.37 36.79
C SER A 10 29.56 7.28 36.14
N LEU A 11 30.21 6.50 35.28
CA LEU A 11 29.73 5.26 34.68
C LEU A 11 29.39 4.22 35.76
N SER A 12 28.22 3.58 35.64
CA SER A 12 27.90 2.34 36.36
C SER A 12 27.65 1.24 35.33
N SER A 13 28.61 0.31 35.26
CA SER A 13 28.61 -0.90 34.48
C SER A 13 28.05 -2.05 35.32
N THR A 14 26.90 -2.61 34.93
CA THR A 14 26.39 -3.88 35.47
C THR A 14 26.66 -5.01 34.49
N ASN A 15 27.65 -5.82 34.84
CA ASN A 15 27.96 -7.12 34.27
C ASN A 15 26.89 -8.14 34.71
N PHE A 16 26.35 -8.91 33.76
CA PHE A 16 25.66 -10.17 34.06
C PHE A 16 26.43 -11.32 33.41
N ASP A 17 27.19 -12.03 34.24
CA ASP A 17 27.74 -13.36 33.98
C ASP A 17 26.62 -14.40 34.09
N VAL A 18 26.39 -15.18 33.02
CA VAL A 18 25.70 -16.47 33.14
C VAL A 18 26.52 -17.55 32.45
N ARG A 19 26.82 -18.57 33.26
CA ARG A 19 27.74 -19.67 33.05
C ARG A 19 27.28 -20.67 31.99
N SER A 20 28.25 -21.13 31.21
CA SER A 20 28.23 -22.35 30.40
C SER A 20 28.01 -23.62 31.22
N LEU A 21 27.32 -24.61 30.65
CA LEU A 21 27.49 -26.03 30.95
C LEU A 21 27.79 -26.78 29.64
N ALA A 22 28.80 -27.63 29.70
CA ALA A 22 29.31 -28.41 28.59
C ALA A 22 29.12 -29.92 28.82
N SER A 23 28.99 -30.63 27.69
CA SER A 23 29.48 -31.98 27.39
C SER A 23 28.72 -33.22 27.87
N SER A 24 28.39 -34.09 26.90
CA SER A 24 28.93 -35.46 26.77
C SER A 24 28.20 -36.27 25.66
N ARG A 25 28.79 -36.44 24.48
CA ARG A 25 29.42 -37.67 23.89
C ARG A 25 28.49 -38.61 23.07
N SER A 26 28.87 -38.76 21.79
CA SER A 26 28.46 -39.76 20.76
C SER A 26 29.01 -41.19 21.03
N PRO A 27 28.67 -42.28 20.27
CA PRO A 27 29.06 -42.49 18.84
C PRO A 27 28.16 -43.36 17.89
N SER A 28 28.08 -42.95 16.60
CA SER A 28 28.18 -43.65 15.26
C SER A 28 27.27 -44.86 14.82
N PRO A 29 27.34 -45.35 13.54
CA PRO A 29 26.68 -44.95 12.25
C PRO A 29 25.85 -46.15 11.63
N PRO A 30 25.51 -46.33 10.32
CA PRO A 30 25.58 -45.53 9.06
C PRO A 30 24.19 -45.39 8.34
N VAL A 31 24.02 -44.70 7.20
CA VAL A 31 24.04 -45.22 5.81
C VAL A 31 24.20 -44.03 4.84
N MET A 32 25.13 -44.17 3.89
CA MET A 32 25.34 -43.25 2.78
C MET A 32 24.32 -43.52 1.66
N VAL A 33 23.60 -42.49 1.23
CA VAL A 33 23.03 -42.44 -0.13
C VAL A 33 23.75 -41.31 -0.86
N SER A 34 24.61 -41.71 -1.79
CA SER A 34 25.28 -40.81 -2.72
C SER A 34 24.25 -40.34 -3.75
N VAL A 35 23.85 -39.07 -3.68
CA VAL A 35 23.14 -38.41 -4.77
C VAL A 35 24.11 -37.40 -5.37
N GLN A 36 24.49 -37.70 -6.60
CA GLN A 36 25.40 -36.96 -7.45
C GLN A 36 24.80 -35.58 -7.77
N PRO A 37 25.47 -34.45 -7.46
CA PRO A 37 24.97 -33.14 -7.86
C PRO A 37 25.25 -32.95 -9.36
N GLN A 38 24.19 -33.00 -10.17
CA GLN A 38 24.25 -32.41 -11.51
C GLN A 38 24.32 -30.89 -11.37
N PRO A 39 25.16 -30.19 -12.16
CA PRO A 39 25.14 -28.74 -12.21
C PRO A 39 23.85 -28.31 -12.90
N THR A 40 22.84 -27.91 -12.13
CA THR A 40 21.71 -27.17 -12.67
C THR A 40 22.21 -25.76 -12.96
N VAL A 41 22.39 -25.45 -14.23
CA VAL A 41 22.59 -24.09 -14.70
C VAL A 41 21.38 -23.27 -14.23
N VAL A 42 21.59 -22.40 -13.23
CA VAL A 42 20.61 -21.41 -12.82
C VAL A 42 20.59 -20.33 -13.89
N THR A 43 19.82 -20.55 -14.95
CA THR A 43 19.42 -19.49 -15.85
C THR A 43 18.39 -18.65 -15.09
N MET A 44 18.80 -17.50 -14.54
CA MET A 44 17.87 -16.45 -14.11
C MET A 44 17.13 -15.94 -15.36
N GLY A 45 16.04 -16.63 -15.71
CA GLY A 45 15.16 -16.24 -16.79
C GLY A 45 14.31 -15.06 -16.36
N ILE A 46 14.49 -13.92 -17.04
CA ILE A 46 13.58 -12.79 -17.01
C ILE A 46 12.20 -13.30 -17.45
N VAL A 47 11.23 -13.32 -16.53
CA VAL A 47 9.86 -13.74 -16.83
C VAL A 47 9.16 -12.59 -17.53
N ASN A 48 8.94 -12.73 -18.84
CA ASN A 48 7.95 -11.92 -19.56
C ASN A 48 6.56 -12.34 -19.07
N LEU A 49 6.04 -11.63 -18.07
CA LEU A 49 4.60 -11.66 -17.80
C LEU A 49 3.90 -11.05 -19.02
N PRO A 50 2.87 -11.70 -19.59
CA PRO A 50 2.08 -11.08 -20.64
C PRO A 50 1.45 -9.79 -20.07
N PRO A 51 1.48 -8.66 -20.80
CA PRO A 51 0.81 -7.44 -20.36
C PRO A 51 -0.69 -7.75 -20.13
N LEU A 52 -1.29 -7.23 -19.05
CA LEU A 52 -2.75 -7.31 -18.92
C LEU A 52 -3.40 -6.58 -20.12
N PRO A 53 -4.59 -7.02 -20.56
CA PRO A 53 -5.28 -6.41 -21.69
C PRO A 53 -5.47 -4.90 -21.51
N HIS A 54 -5.30 -4.15 -22.60
CA HIS A 54 -5.55 -2.72 -22.63
C HIS A 54 -7.07 -2.48 -22.47
N PRO A 55 -7.53 -1.38 -21.84
CA PRO A 55 -8.96 -1.12 -21.64
C PRO A 55 -9.81 -1.08 -22.91
N SER A 56 -9.17 -0.87 -24.07
CA SER A 56 -9.82 -0.86 -25.39
C SER A 56 -9.83 -2.21 -26.09
N ASP A 57 -9.21 -3.24 -25.52
CA ASP A 57 -9.21 -4.57 -26.11
C ASP A 57 -10.59 -5.20 -25.95
N PRO A 58 -11.16 -5.79 -27.02
CA PRO A 58 -12.40 -6.54 -26.88
C PRO A 58 -12.17 -7.69 -25.88
N PRO A 59 -13.11 -7.96 -24.96
CA PRO A 59 -12.94 -9.01 -23.97
C PRO A 59 -12.75 -10.35 -24.69
N LEU A 60 -11.51 -10.85 -24.72
CA LEU A 60 -11.20 -12.17 -25.25
C LEU A 60 -11.88 -13.21 -24.33
N PRO A 61 -12.81 -14.03 -24.85
CA PRO A 61 -13.39 -15.10 -24.06
C PRO A 61 -12.29 -16.12 -23.75
N GLY A 62 -11.81 -16.16 -22.51
CA GLY A 62 -11.01 -17.27 -22.00
C GLY A 62 -9.58 -16.97 -21.56
N ASN A 63 -9.08 -15.74 -21.65
CA ASN A 63 -7.78 -15.37 -21.06
C ASN A 63 -7.92 -14.12 -20.20
N VAL A 64 -8.56 -14.28 -19.05
CA VAL A 64 -8.37 -13.36 -17.94
C VAL A 64 -6.99 -13.68 -17.39
N ALA A 65 -6.00 -12.84 -17.69
CA ALA A 65 -4.71 -12.89 -17.02
C ALA A 65 -4.96 -12.78 -15.52
N PHE A 66 -4.93 -13.93 -14.86
CA PHE A 66 -5.16 -14.08 -13.45
C PHE A 66 -3.89 -13.61 -12.76
N CYS A 67 -3.95 -12.55 -11.94
CA CYS A 67 -2.91 -12.31 -10.94
C CYS A 67 -3.37 -13.01 -9.65
N PRO A 68 -3.01 -14.29 -9.39
CA PRO A 68 -3.40 -14.97 -8.16
C PRO A 68 -2.75 -14.35 -6.92
N THR A 69 -1.73 -13.51 -7.11
CA THR A 69 -0.97 -12.92 -6.00
C THR A 69 -1.78 -11.82 -5.34
N LEU A 70 -2.14 -12.04 -4.08
CA LEU A 70 -2.78 -11.05 -3.22
C LEU A 70 -1.84 -9.87 -2.88
N ILE A 71 -0.53 -10.05 -3.06
CA ILE A 71 0.49 -9.02 -2.82
C ILE A 71 0.88 -8.41 -4.16
N VAL A 72 0.82 -7.09 -4.28
CA VAL A 72 1.31 -6.38 -5.48
C VAL A 72 2.84 -6.42 -5.52
N PRO A 73 3.45 -6.58 -6.71
CA PRO A 73 4.90 -6.49 -6.85
C PRO A 73 5.39 -5.06 -6.53
N SER A 74 6.70 -4.89 -6.38
CA SER A 74 7.38 -3.59 -6.24
C SER A 74 8.19 -3.24 -7.49
N GLY A 75 8.68 -2.00 -7.55
CA GLY A 75 9.53 -1.50 -8.63
C GLY A 75 8.85 -1.53 -9.99
N LYS A 76 9.62 -1.80 -11.04
CA LYS A 76 9.11 -1.79 -12.42
C LYS A 76 7.94 -2.76 -12.65
N LEU A 77 7.90 -3.87 -11.91
CA LEU A 77 6.80 -4.85 -12.01
C LEU A 77 5.50 -4.31 -11.40
N PHE A 78 5.58 -3.49 -10.34
CA PHE A 78 4.42 -2.77 -9.81
C PHE A 78 3.79 -1.89 -10.89
N GLU A 79 4.62 -1.20 -11.65
CA GLU A 79 4.18 -0.37 -12.76
C GLU A 79 3.56 -1.22 -13.87
N THR A 80 4.33 -2.12 -14.46
CA THR A 80 3.99 -2.76 -15.73
C THR A 80 2.96 -3.87 -15.59
N SER A 81 2.93 -4.56 -14.46
CA SER A 81 2.07 -5.74 -14.27
C SER A 81 0.85 -5.45 -13.41
N PHE A 82 0.79 -4.27 -12.77
CA PHE A 82 -0.34 -3.91 -11.91
C PHE A 82 -0.91 -2.52 -12.26
N LEU A 83 -0.18 -1.43 -12.01
CA LEU A 83 -0.73 -0.07 -12.20
C LEU A 83 -1.11 0.24 -13.65
N ALA A 84 -0.35 -0.25 -14.63
CA ALA A 84 -0.62 -0.04 -16.06
C ALA A 84 -1.98 -0.60 -16.53
N HIS A 85 -2.65 -1.37 -15.68
CA HIS A 85 -3.88 -2.07 -15.98
C HIS A 85 -5.04 -1.67 -15.07
N LEU A 86 -4.73 -0.91 -14.02
CA LEU A 86 -5.70 -0.17 -13.23
C LEU A 86 -5.70 1.24 -13.76
N LEU A 87 -6.36 1.44 -14.91
CA LEU A 87 -6.46 2.75 -15.56
C LEU A 87 -7.80 3.40 -15.27
N ASP A 88 -7.78 4.71 -15.14
CA ASP A 88 -8.97 5.53 -15.01
C ASP A 88 -9.64 5.76 -16.39
N GLN A 89 -10.71 6.57 -16.44
CA GLN A 89 -11.44 6.82 -17.69
C GLN A 89 -10.63 7.56 -18.76
N ARG A 90 -9.51 8.20 -18.38
CA ARG A 90 -8.59 8.90 -19.29
C ARG A 90 -7.37 8.06 -19.65
N GLY A 91 -7.30 6.81 -19.20
CA GLY A 91 -6.14 5.95 -19.39
C GLY A 91 -4.98 6.26 -18.44
N ASN A 92 -5.22 7.04 -17.38
CA ASN A 92 -4.22 7.36 -16.37
C ASN A 92 -4.19 6.30 -15.28
N ARG A 93 -3.00 6.04 -14.74
CA ARG A 93 -2.81 5.17 -13.58
C ARG A 93 -3.40 5.81 -12.32
N GLN A 94 -3.39 5.08 -11.21
CA GLN A 94 -3.83 5.57 -9.91
C GLN A 94 -3.14 6.92 -9.58
N PRO A 95 -3.90 7.99 -9.29
CA PRO A 95 -3.31 9.25 -8.91
C PRO A 95 -2.68 9.19 -7.52
N LEU A 96 -1.57 9.94 -7.38
CA LEU A 96 -0.83 10.14 -6.14
C LEU A 96 -1.59 11.02 -5.16
N ILE A 97 -2.27 12.06 -5.67
CA ILE A 97 -3.03 13.01 -4.86
C ILE A 97 -4.51 12.80 -5.12
N TRP A 98 -5.23 12.41 -4.06
CA TRP A 98 -6.66 12.17 -4.06
C TRP A 98 -7.39 13.44 -3.62
N THR A 99 -8.56 13.67 -4.19
CA THR A 99 -9.46 14.76 -3.79
C THR A 99 -10.73 14.15 -3.22
N ILE A 100 -11.08 14.57 -2.00
CA ILE A 100 -12.34 14.11 -1.39
C ILE A 100 -13.52 14.66 -2.20
N SER A 101 -14.48 13.79 -2.46
CA SER A 101 -15.71 14.09 -3.16
C SER A 101 -16.59 15.01 -2.32
N PRO A 102 -17.31 15.96 -2.93
CA PRO A 102 -18.32 16.76 -2.23
C PRO A 102 -19.49 15.92 -1.69
N TYR A 103 -19.65 14.68 -2.17
CA TYR A 103 -20.64 13.74 -1.66
C TYR A 103 -20.22 13.05 -0.36
N SER A 104 -18.95 13.15 0.04
CA SER A 104 -18.48 12.64 1.32
C SER A 104 -18.84 13.63 2.44
N ARG A 105 -19.68 13.20 3.38
CA ARG A 105 -20.20 14.04 4.47
C ARG A 105 -19.47 13.82 5.79
N SER A 106 -18.95 12.62 6.03
CA SER A 106 -18.18 12.31 7.24
C SER A 106 -16.92 13.16 7.33
N LEU A 107 -16.55 13.50 8.57
CA LEU A 107 -15.35 14.29 8.84
C LEU A 107 -14.10 13.42 8.67
N VAL A 108 -13.07 13.98 8.06
CA VAL A 108 -11.77 13.37 7.89
C VAL A 108 -10.85 13.76 9.04
N ASP A 109 -10.21 12.75 9.61
CA ASP A 109 -9.21 12.86 10.65
C ASP A 109 -8.08 11.81 10.46
N ILE A 110 -7.06 11.85 11.30
CA ILE A 110 -6.09 10.74 11.41
C ILE A 110 -6.84 9.45 11.73
N ASN A 111 -6.43 8.37 11.07
CA ASN A 111 -7.03 7.03 11.07
C ASN A 111 -8.37 6.92 10.31
N THR A 112 -8.86 7.98 9.66
CA THR A 112 -10.02 7.86 8.78
C THR A 112 -9.67 6.97 7.57
N GLU A 113 -10.50 5.95 7.33
CA GLU A 113 -10.47 5.13 6.10
C GLU A 113 -11.01 5.96 4.94
N VAL A 114 -10.31 5.95 3.82
CA VAL A 114 -10.68 6.65 2.59
C VAL A 114 -10.60 5.68 1.42
N ARG A 115 -11.64 5.68 0.60
CA ARG A 115 -11.74 4.87 -0.62
C ARG A 115 -11.73 5.77 -1.83
N TYR A 116 -10.77 5.52 -2.72
CA TYR A 116 -10.67 6.16 -4.01
C TYR A 116 -11.20 5.22 -5.09
N ARG A 117 -12.36 5.55 -5.66
CA ARG A 117 -12.88 4.80 -6.79
C ARG A 117 -12.24 5.30 -8.08
N GLN A 118 -11.30 4.54 -8.63
CA GLN A 118 -10.60 4.90 -9.85
C GLN A 118 -11.46 4.66 -11.10
N ASN A 119 -12.17 3.54 -11.14
CA ASN A 119 -13.12 3.21 -12.20
C ASN A 119 -14.24 2.31 -11.64
N PHE A 120 -15.10 1.78 -12.50
CA PHE A 120 -16.25 0.98 -12.03
C PHE A 120 -15.83 -0.38 -11.44
N THR A 121 -14.65 -0.90 -11.78
CA THR A 121 -14.10 -2.20 -11.35
C THR A 121 -12.94 -2.10 -10.38
N THR A 122 -12.53 -0.89 -9.98
CA THR A 122 -11.30 -0.67 -9.22
C THR A 122 -11.48 0.42 -8.17
N GLU A 123 -11.22 0.03 -6.93
CA GLU A 123 -11.21 0.89 -5.74
C GLU A 123 -9.86 0.74 -5.06
N CYS A 124 -9.19 1.85 -4.80
CA CYS A 124 -8.00 1.92 -3.97
C CYS A 124 -8.38 2.38 -2.56
N TRP A 125 -7.80 1.78 -1.54
CA TRP A 125 -8.10 2.05 -0.14
C TRP A 125 -6.87 2.63 0.53
N GLY A 126 -7.08 3.63 1.38
CA GLY A 126 -6.03 4.23 2.18
C GLY A 126 -6.53 4.68 3.54
N THR A 127 -5.61 4.79 4.48
CA THR A 127 -5.88 5.29 5.83
C THR A 127 -5.10 6.58 6.04
N VAL A 128 -5.74 7.61 6.57
CA VAL A 128 -5.07 8.87 6.90
C VAL A 128 -4.07 8.64 8.04
N ILE A 129 -2.78 8.93 7.82
CA ILE A 129 -1.73 8.69 8.82
C ILE A 129 -1.09 9.97 9.35
N ARG A 130 -1.05 11.04 8.56
CA ARG A 130 -0.30 12.25 8.92
C ARG A 130 -0.95 13.49 8.31
N PHE A 131 -0.98 14.57 9.08
CA PHE A 131 -1.30 15.92 8.59
C PHE A 131 -0.03 16.56 8.01
N ILE A 132 -0.13 17.19 6.84
CA ILE A 132 1.01 17.81 6.16
C ILE A 132 0.92 19.34 6.22
N ALA A 133 -0.13 19.90 5.64
CA ALA A 133 -0.30 21.34 5.51
C ALA A 133 -1.78 21.71 5.40
N ARG A 134 -2.07 23.00 5.58
CA ARG A 134 -3.38 23.57 5.29
C ARG A 134 -3.27 24.93 4.61
N ASP A 135 -4.34 25.32 3.97
CA ASP A 135 -4.60 26.71 3.63
C ASP A 135 -5.90 27.18 4.32
N ALA A 136 -6.50 28.27 3.81
CA ALA A 136 -7.75 28.80 4.33
C ALA A 136 -8.97 27.92 4.03
N THR A 137 -8.88 27.02 3.06
CA THR A 137 -10.01 26.29 2.47
C THR A 137 -9.86 24.78 2.51
N SER A 138 -8.65 24.27 2.70
CA SER A 138 -8.33 22.85 2.54
C SER A 138 -7.16 22.42 3.41
N VAL A 139 -7.07 21.11 3.62
CA VAL A 139 -6.02 20.41 4.36
C VAL A 139 -5.48 19.31 3.47
N LEU A 140 -4.15 19.15 3.48
CA LEU A 140 -3.45 18.06 2.83
C LEU A 140 -3.01 17.05 3.89
N PHE A 141 -3.45 15.83 3.71
CA PHE A 141 -3.05 14.69 4.51
C PHE A 141 -2.18 13.74 3.70
N GLN A 142 -1.39 12.95 4.40
CA GLN A 142 -0.72 11.77 3.87
C GLN A 142 -1.53 10.53 4.25
N LEU A 143 -1.68 9.65 3.27
CA LEU A 143 -2.36 8.37 3.37
C LEU A 143 -1.34 7.24 3.32
N ASN A 144 -1.59 6.19 4.10
CA ASN A 144 -1.02 4.87 3.84
C ASN A 144 -1.99 4.10 2.96
N VAL A 145 -1.58 3.70 1.76
CA VAL A 145 -2.37 2.84 0.87
C VAL A 145 -2.39 1.44 1.46
N VAL A 146 -3.58 0.88 1.66
CA VAL A 146 -3.77 -0.42 2.33
C VAL A 146 -4.11 -1.53 1.36
N GLY A 147 -4.63 -1.19 0.18
CA GLY A 147 -4.95 -2.18 -0.83
C GLY A 147 -5.88 -1.68 -1.93
N TRP A 148 -6.20 -2.60 -2.83
CA TRP A 148 -7.10 -2.42 -3.94
C TRP A 148 -8.15 -3.53 -3.94
N ASN A 149 -9.39 -3.13 -4.19
CA ASN A 149 -10.45 -4.03 -4.59
C ASN A 149 -10.63 -3.90 -6.10
N THR A 150 -10.37 -4.98 -6.83
CA THR A 150 -10.43 -5.01 -8.31
C THR A 150 -11.48 -6.02 -8.77
N ALA A 151 -11.85 -5.99 -10.06
CA ALA A 151 -12.63 -7.06 -10.68
C ALA A 151 -11.99 -8.46 -10.54
N HIS A 152 -10.68 -8.52 -10.29
CA HIS A 152 -9.93 -9.76 -10.09
C HIS A 152 -9.68 -10.08 -8.60
N GLY A 153 -10.40 -9.39 -7.72
CA GLY A 153 -10.33 -9.53 -6.28
C GLY A 153 -9.36 -8.57 -5.61
N TRP A 154 -9.09 -8.89 -4.35
CA TRP A 154 -8.36 -8.03 -3.42
C TRP A 154 -6.84 -8.12 -3.59
N ARG A 155 -6.17 -6.99 -3.49
CA ARG A 155 -4.70 -6.86 -3.56
C ARG A 155 -4.22 -5.93 -2.46
N ALA A 156 -3.05 -6.19 -1.89
CA ALA A 156 -2.43 -5.32 -0.91
C ALA A 156 -0.96 -5.03 -1.29
N PRO A 157 -0.42 -3.88 -0.84
CA PRO A 157 1.02 -3.64 -0.86
C PRO A 157 1.81 -4.77 -0.21
N ASN A 158 3.07 -4.92 -0.61
CA ASN A 158 4.02 -5.76 0.13
C ASN A 158 4.09 -5.24 1.58
N PRO A 159 4.02 -6.09 2.62
CA PRO A 159 4.19 -5.66 4.03
C PRO A 159 5.48 -4.86 4.31
N GLU A 160 6.53 -5.05 3.51
CA GLU A 160 7.77 -4.28 3.60
C GLU A 160 7.71 -2.95 2.82
N SER A 161 6.72 -2.78 1.93
CA SER A 161 6.52 -1.59 1.12
C SER A 161 5.32 -0.78 1.64
N HIS A 162 5.60 0.30 2.36
CA HIS A 162 4.60 1.27 2.76
C HIS A 162 4.28 2.19 1.59
N LEU A 163 3.25 1.86 0.79
CA LEU A 163 2.82 2.73 -0.29
C LEU A 163 2.06 3.94 0.27
N ILE A 164 2.45 5.13 -0.17
CA ILE A 164 1.89 6.40 0.29
C ILE A 164 1.05 7.04 -0.81
N ALA A 165 0.01 7.76 -0.41
CA ALA A 165 -0.68 8.72 -1.26
C ALA A 165 -0.94 10.01 -0.46
N PHE A 166 -1.48 11.03 -1.11
CA PHE A 166 -1.88 12.28 -0.46
C PHE A 166 -3.36 12.51 -0.65
N LEU A 167 -4.00 13.18 0.30
CA LEU A 167 -5.43 13.50 0.26
C LEU A 167 -5.65 14.98 0.54
N ALA A 168 -6.25 15.67 -0.43
CA ALA A 168 -6.76 17.01 -0.27
C ALA A 168 -8.23 16.97 0.18
N VAL A 169 -8.51 17.63 1.30
CA VAL A 169 -9.83 17.66 1.94
C VAL A 169 -10.22 19.13 2.19
N PRO A 170 -11.43 19.58 1.81
CA PRO A 170 -11.95 20.87 2.24
C PRO A 170 -11.96 20.99 3.76
N LEU A 171 -11.60 22.16 4.28
CA LEU A 171 -11.47 22.41 5.72
C LEU A 171 -12.79 22.15 6.47
N GLU A 172 -13.93 22.41 5.82
CA GLU A 172 -15.27 22.10 6.35
C GLU A 172 -15.55 20.61 6.55
N ARG A 173 -14.78 19.72 5.89
CA ARG A 173 -14.86 18.26 6.00
C ARG A 173 -13.76 17.67 6.86
N CYS A 174 -12.97 18.49 7.54
CA CYS A 174 -11.94 18.03 8.46
C CYS A 174 -12.46 18.04 9.91
N ALA A 175 -11.87 17.21 10.78
CA ALA A 175 -12.14 17.29 12.21
C ALA A 175 -11.91 18.71 12.76
N THR A 176 -12.74 19.12 13.74
CA THR A 176 -12.77 20.50 14.27
C THR A 176 -11.41 21.00 14.75
N ARG A 177 -10.50 20.12 15.15
CA ARG A 177 -9.15 20.49 15.56
C ARG A 177 -8.32 21.16 14.47
N TYR A 178 -8.65 20.96 13.19
CA TYR A 178 -7.93 21.55 12.06
C TYR A 178 -8.39 22.95 11.68
N THR A 179 -9.52 23.43 12.23
CA THR A 179 -10.09 24.72 11.85
C THR A 179 -9.34 25.90 12.47
N SER A 180 -8.77 25.74 13.67
CA SER A 180 -8.04 26.80 14.39
C SER A 180 -6.76 27.21 13.64
N PRO A 181 -6.66 28.42 13.07
CA PRO A 181 -5.51 28.86 12.27
C PRO A 181 -4.20 28.90 13.09
N ASP A 182 -4.27 29.39 14.32
CA ASP A 182 -3.08 29.62 15.16
C ASP A 182 -2.31 28.33 15.47
N ARG A 183 -3.04 27.21 15.60
CA ARG A 183 -2.44 25.90 15.88
C ARG A 183 -1.54 25.38 14.75
N PHE A 184 -1.74 25.86 13.52
CA PHE A 184 -1.06 25.35 12.32
C PHE A 184 -0.39 26.47 11.52
N ALA A 185 -0.08 27.61 12.15
CA ALA A 185 0.55 28.76 11.49
C ALA A 185 1.87 28.40 10.78
N TYR A 186 2.57 27.36 11.23
CA TYR A 186 3.81 26.86 10.61
C TYR A 186 3.59 25.85 9.47
N PHE A 187 2.34 25.42 9.26
CA PHE A 187 1.95 24.43 8.26
C PHE A 187 1.07 25.03 7.17
N THR A 188 1.34 26.28 6.80
CA THR A 188 0.59 27.02 5.79
C THR A 188 1.19 26.81 4.40
N SER A 189 0.33 26.59 3.40
CA SER A 189 0.75 26.56 2.00
C SER A 189 0.94 27.99 1.45
N PRO A 190 1.96 28.23 0.61
CA PRO A 190 2.19 29.54 -0.02
C PRO A 190 1.18 29.86 -1.14
N ALA A 191 0.39 28.89 -1.60
CA ALA A 191 -0.58 29.00 -2.68
C ALA A 191 -1.80 28.10 -2.38
N PRO A 192 -2.87 28.13 -3.20
CA PRO A 192 -3.97 27.17 -3.06
C PRO A 192 -3.45 25.73 -3.06
N LEU A 193 -3.70 25.02 -1.95
CA LEU A 193 -2.93 23.85 -1.54
C LEU A 193 -3.01 22.71 -2.55
N LEU A 194 -4.16 22.48 -3.17
CA LEU A 194 -4.35 21.41 -4.16
C LEU A 194 -3.49 21.63 -5.41
N GLY A 195 -3.56 22.81 -6.02
CA GLY A 195 -2.75 23.14 -7.20
C GLY A 195 -1.26 23.16 -6.87
N TYR A 196 -0.92 23.65 -5.68
CA TYR A 196 0.46 23.64 -5.19
C TYR A 196 0.99 22.20 -5.04
N ALA A 197 0.23 21.31 -4.41
CA ALA A 197 0.58 19.91 -4.22
C ALA A 197 0.86 19.20 -5.56
N TYR A 198 0.03 19.39 -6.58
CA TYR A 198 0.29 18.85 -7.91
C TYR A 198 1.61 19.38 -8.50
N SER A 199 1.84 20.69 -8.42
CA SER A 199 3.07 21.30 -8.94
C SER A 199 4.34 20.82 -8.23
N ILE A 200 4.27 20.59 -6.92
CA ILE A 200 5.37 20.08 -6.13
C ILE A 200 5.61 18.60 -6.41
N ALA A 201 4.56 17.78 -6.56
CA ALA A 201 4.70 16.37 -6.91
C ALA A 201 5.46 16.17 -8.23
N GLU A 202 5.16 16.97 -9.25
CA GLU A 202 5.90 16.95 -10.53
C GLU A 202 7.36 17.41 -10.36
N ARG A 203 7.59 18.51 -9.62
CA ARG A 203 8.94 19.05 -9.40
C ARG A 203 9.83 18.09 -8.62
N VAL A 204 9.32 17.52 -7.53
CA VAL A 204 10.05 16.54 -6.70
C VAL A 204 10.35 15.29 -7.52
N HIS A 205 9.42 14.82 -8.36
CA HIS A 205 9.67 13.67 -9.22
C HIS A 205 10.74 13.93 -10.29
N ALA A 206 10.75 15.12 -10.88
CA ALA A 206 11.73 15.52 -11.88
C ALA A 206 13.08 15.91 -11.28
N ASP A 207 13.19 16.01 -9.96
CA ASP A 207 14.40 16.46 -9.30
C ASP A 207 15.44 15.35 -9.18
N GLU A 208 16.48 15.44 -10.00
CA GLU A 208 17.65 14.56 -9.95
C GLU A 208 18.69 15.01 -8.90
N THR A 209 18.50 16.17 -8.27
CA THR A 209 19.51 16.83 -7.43
C THR A 209 19.35 16.58 -5.93
N ASN A 210 18.48 15.66 -5.53
CA ASN A 210 18.17 15.34 -4.12
C ASN A 210 17.70 16.57 -3.29
N GLY A 211 16.96 17.48 -3.90
CA GLY A 211 16.24 18.57 -3.24
C GLY A 211 16.84 19.95 -3.41
N ILE A 212 17.93 20.10 -4.17
CA ILE A 212 18.60 21.40 -4.30
C ILE A 212 17.73 22.33 -5.15
N GLY A 213 17.23 23.41 -4.54
CA GLY A 213 16.40 24.41 -5.21
C GLY A 213 14.89 24.14 -5.13
N LEU A 214 14.48 23.07 -4.44
CA LEU A 214 13.08 22.88 -4.08
C LEU A 214 12.68 23.86 -2.95
N PRO A 215 11.41 24.32 -2.92
CA PRO A 215 10.92 25.17 -1.84
C PRO A 215 11.07 24.51 -0.47
N ASN A 216 11.46 25.29 0.54
CA ASN A 216 11.54 24.80 1.92
C ASN A 216 10.20 25.02 2.64
N ASP A 217 9.22 24.16 2.34
CA ASP A 217 7.90 24.18 2.95
C ASP A 217 7.41 22.76 3.28
N PRO A 218 6.41 22.60 4.17
CA PRO A 218 5.95 21.29 4.63
C PRO A 218 5.44 20.35 3.53
N VAL A 219 4.84 20.88 2.47
CA VAL A 219 4.33 20.06 1.35
C VAL A 219 5.50 19.48 0.57
N THR A 220 6.45 20.33 0.22
CA THR A 220 7.67 19.90 -0.50
C THR A 220 8.48 18.90 0.30
N THR A 221 8.74 19.17 1.58
CA THR A 221 9.46 18.24 2.45
C THR A 221 8.75 16.88 2.54
N ALA A 222 7.43 16.87 2.76
CA ALA A 222 6.69 15.62 2.89
C ALA A 222 6.67 14.79 1.59
N MET A 223 6.53 15.43 0.43
CA MET A 223 6.58 14.76 -0.85
C MET A 223 7.99 14.23 -1.14
N GLN A 224 9.03 15.03 -0.91
CA GLN A 224 10.42 14.60 -1.10
C GLN A 224 10.77 13.41 -0.21
N GLU A 225 10.44 13.46 1.09
CA GLU A 225 10.60 12.35 2.02
C GLU A 225 9.90 11.08 1.48
N SER A 226 8.67 11.23 0.99
CA SER A 226 7.88 10.11 0.48
C SER A 226 8.50 9.47 -0.77
N PHE A 227 8.95 10.28 -1.75
CA PHE A 227 9.61 9.75 -2.96
C PHE A 227 10.94 9.08 -2.65
N LEU A 228 11.71 9.59 -1.69
CA LEU A 228 12.98 8.97 -1.26
C LEU A 228 12.75 7.65 -0.53
N MET A 229 11.72 7.58 0.32
CA MET A 229 11.40 6.36 1.08
C MET A 229 10.70 5.30 0.23
N VAL A 230 9.92 5.71 -0.78
CA VAL A 230 9.05 4.83 -1.55
C VAL A 230 9.23 5.11 -3.06
N PRO A 231 10.23 4.48 -3.70
CA PRO A 231 10.51 4.68 -5.12
C PRO A 231 9.32 4.36 -6.05
N ASP A 232 8.43 3.46 -5.61
CA ASP A 232 7.24 3.05 -6.35
C ASP A 232 6.23 4.19 -6.57
N LEU A 233 6.33 5.30 -5.80
CA LEU A 233 5.52 6.50 -6.01
C LEU A 233 5.78 7.15 -7.37
N SER A 234 6.96 6.92 -7.97
CA SER A 234 7.30 7.40 -9.31
C SER A 234 6.34 6.91 -10.40
N TYR A 235 5.64 5.80 -10.14
CA TYR A 235 4.72 5.18 -11.10
C TYR A 235 3.27 5.65 -10.99
N PHE A 236 2.93 6.35 -9.90
CA PHE A 236 1.61 6.95 -9.72
C PHE A 236 1.45 8.15 -10.66
N HIS A 237 0.21 8.38 -11.09
CA HIS A 237 -0.12 9.57 -11.86
C HIS A 237 -0.09 10.79 -10.94
N ARG A 238 0.63 11.84 -11.34
CA ARG A 238 0.88 13.00 -10.48
C ARG A 238 -0.10 14.15 -10.71
N GLU A 239 -0.97 14.07 -11.71
CA GLU A 239 -2.03 15.04 -11.92
C GLU A 239 -3.37 14.55 -11.37
N GLN A 240 -4.42 15.33 -11.62
CA GLN A 240 -5.78 14.97 -11.22
C GLN A 240 -6.34 13.83 -12.07
N GLY A 241 -6.56 12.68 -11.43
CA GLY A 241 -7.30 11.56 -12.02
C GLY A 241 -8.81 11.82 -12.13
N THR A 242 -9.53 10.94 -12.83
CA THR A 242 -10.99 11.01 -13.00
C THR A 242 -11.81 10.37 -11.88
N GLY A 243 -11.16 9.58 -11.02
CA GLY A 243 -11.80 8.96 -9.87
C GLY A 243 -12.08 9.95 -8.72
N ALA A 244 -12.82 9.48 -7.73
CA ALA A 244 -13.23 10.27 -6.57
C ALA A 244 -12.91 9.55 -5.26
N ALA A 245 -12.37 10.28 -4.28
CA ALA A 245 -12.20 9.77 -2.92
C ALA A 245 -13.45 10.04 -2.07
N MET A 246 -13.79 9.11 -1.19
CA MET A 246 -14.81 9.28 -0.16
C MET A 246 -14.33 8.62 1.13
N THR A 247 -14.85 9.05 2.27
CA THR A 247 -14.64 8.30 3.52
C THR A 247 -15.24 6.90 3.41
N GLY A 248 -14.67 5.94 4.14
CA GLY A 248 -15.16 4.57 4.15
C GLY A 248 -16.61 4.45 4.65
N GLU A 249 -17.05 5.35 5.52
CA GLU A 249 -18.43 5.45 6.00
C GLU A 249 -19.37 5.90 4.87
N ASP A 250 -19.13 7.08 4.30
CA ASP A 250 -19.98 7.64 3.23
C ASP A 250 -20.00 6.74 1.99
N TYR A 251 -18.88 6.08 1.71
CA TYR A 251 -18.76 5.20 0.56
C TYR A 251 -19.75 4.04 0.64
N ARG A 252 -19.91 3.42 1.81
CA ARG A 252 -20.84 2.29 2.01
C ARG A 252 -22.29 2.71 1.81
N ASP A 253 -22.62 3.93 2.23
CA ASP A 253 -23.99 4.44 2.18
C ASP A 253 -24.35 5.00 0.79
N THR A 254 -23.40 5.67 0.14
CA THR A 254 -23.63 6.40 -1.12
C THR A 254 -23.36 5.53 -2.34
N VAL A 255 -22.31 4.72 -2.28
CA VAL A 255 -21.85 3.91 -3.40
C VAL A 255 -22.34 2.49 -3.21
N LYS A 256 -23.39 2.13 -3.97
CA LYS A 256 -23.78 0.74 -4.18
C LYS A 256 -22.71 0.06 -5.04
N SER A 257 -21.55 -0.20 -4.46
CA SER A 257 -20.50 -0.93 -5.14
C SER A 257 -20.89 -2.39 -5.20
N ASP A 258 -20.89 -2.96 -6.40
CA ASP A 258 -21.03 -4.41 -6.61
C ASP A 258 -19.75 -5.17 -6.24
N MET A 259 -18.69 -4.45 -5.86
CA MET A 259 -17.45 -5.07 -5.41
C MET A 259 -17.61 -5.60 -3.99
N GLY A 260 -17.33 -6.90 -3.84
CA GLY A 260 -17.53 -7.63 -2.60
C GLY A 260 -16.78 -7.02 -1.41
N PRO A 261 -17.25 -7.28 -0.17
CA PRO A 261 -16.63 -6.73 1.03
C PRO A 261 -15.17 -7.15 1.12
N ALA A 262 -14.40 -6.40 1.90
CA ALA A 262 -13.05 -6.81 2.27
C ALA A 262 -13.10 -8.21 2.90
N PRO A 263 -12.14 -9.10 2.59
CA PRO A 263 -12.04 -10.39 3.24
C PRO A 263 -12.03 -10.24 4.77
N PRO A 264 -12.61 -11.16 5.55
CA PRO A 264 -12.69 -11.04 7.02
C PRO A 264 -11.33 -10.92 7.72
N ASP A 265 -10.27 -11.35 7.05
CA ASP A 265 -8.87 -11.30 7.45
C ASP A 265 -8.11 -10.12 6.82
N PHE A 266 -8.78 -9.20 6.15
CA PHE A 266 -8.23 -7.90 5.76
C PHE A 266 -8.35 -6.92 6.93
N ASN A 267 -7.23 -6.36 7.35
CA ASN A 267 -7.09 -5.45 8.48
C ASN A 267 -6.35 -4.25 7.90
N PRO A 268 -7.09 -3.18 7.55
CA PRO A 268 -6.54 -1.96 6.96
C PRO A 268 -5.65 -1.18 7.94
N HIS A 269 -5.61 -1.57 9.20
CA HIS A 269 -4.74 -0.99 10.24
C HIS A 269 -3.55 -1.88 10.57
N GLY A 270 -3.44 -3.06 9.94
CA GLY A 270 -2.28 -3.93 10.09
C GLY A 270 -1.08 -3.33 9.38
N SER A 271 0.08 -3.33 10.03
CA SER A 271 1.37 -3.13 9.34
C SER A 271 1.71 -4.28 8.37
N ARG A 272 0.87 -5.32 8.35
CA ARG A 272 0.95 -6.47 7.45
C ARG A 272 -0.43 -6.77 6.85
N PRO A 273 -0.52 -7.19 5.57
CA PRO A 273 -1.74 -7.74 5.01
C PRO A 273 -2.12 -8.98 5.84
N PRO A 274 -3.30 -9.04 6.47
CA PRO A 274 -3.50 -9.97 7.59
C PRO A 274 -4.09 -11.29 7.15
N TYR A 275 -4.47 -11.43 5.89
CA TYR A 275 -4.71 -12.73 5.26
C TYR A 275 -3.41 -13.53 5.05
N LEU A 276 -2.24 -12.89 5.17
CA LEU A 276 -0.96 -13.59 5.21
C LEU A 276 -0.74 -14.32 6.54
N LEU A 277 -1.49 -13.99 7.59
CA LEU A 277 -1.41 -14.67 8.88
C LEU A 277 -1.94 -16.12 8.83
N ARG A 278 -2.65 -16.50 7.76
CA ARG A 278 -3.14 -17.87 7.57
C ARG A 278 -2.07 -18.83 7.04
N TYR A 279 -1.00 -18.29 6.49
CA TYR A 279 0.12 -19.07 5.97
C TYR A 279 1.28 -18.88 6.94
N THR A 280 1.86 -19.97 7.46
CA THR A 280 3.15 -19.84 8.15
C THR A 280 4.15 -19.20 7.18
N ASP A 281 5.20 -18.51 7.65
CA ASP A 281 6.17 -17.86 6.75
C ASP A 281 6.71 -18.81 5.67
N VAL A 282 6.74 -20.12 5.97
CA VAL A 282 7.09 -21.21 5.04
C VAL A 282 5.98 -21.45 4.01
N ASP A 283 4.72 -21.57 4.43
CA ASP A 283 3.58 -21.76 3.51
C ASP A 283 3.32 -20.54 2.65
N LEU A 284 3.64 -19.35 3.16
CA LEU A 284 3.56 -18.11 2.42
C LEU A 284 4.66 -18.04 1.36
N GLY A 285 5.89 -18.45 1.71
CA GLY A 285 6.98 -18.62 0.76
C GLY A 285 6.61 -19.59 -0.37
N ILE A 286 5.95 -20.71 -0.04
CA ILE A 286 5.48 -21.71 -1.01
C ILE A 286 4.31 -21.17 -1.85
N ALA A 287 3.32 -20.50 -1.26
CA ALA A 287 2.18 -19.92 -1.97
C ALA A 287 2.61 -18.76 -2.89
N LEU A 288 3.56 -17.93 -2.43
CA LEU A 288 4.17 -16.87 -3.24
C LEU A 288 5.01 -17.48 -4.37
N GLN A 289 5.86 -18.48 -4.10
CA GLN A 289 6.61 -19.21 -5.13
C GLN A 289 5.68 -19.88 -6.14
N ALA A 290 4.58 -20.46 -5.70
CA ALA A 290 3.62 -21.11 -6.58
C ALA A 290 2.77 -20.09 -7.37
N SER A 291 2.57 -18.87 -6.85
CA SER A 291 1.98 -17.75 -7.61
C SER A 291 2.94 -17.14 -8.64
N VAL A 292 4.25 -17.37 -8.47
CA VAL A 292 5.33 -17.00 -9.40
C VAL A 292 5.67 -18.17 -10.34
N ALA A 293 5.28 -19.40 -10.00
CA ALA A 293 5.55 -20.59 -10.80
C ALA A 293 4.64 -20.64 -12.04
N PRO A 294 5.20 -20.70 -13.25
CA PRO A 294 4.41 -20.80 -14.46
C PRO A 294 3.69 -22.15 -14.51
N GLY A 295 2.36 -22.12 -14.64
CA GLY A 295 1.57 -23.27 -15.09
C GLY A 295 0.86 -24.11 -14.02
N ILE A 296 0.86 -23.73 -12.74
CA ILE A 296 0.00 -24.42 -11.75
C ILE A 296 -1.35 -23.70 -11.67
N GLY A 297 -2.37 -24.29 -12.32
CA GLY A 297 -3.75 -23.88 -12.16
C GLY A 297 -4.17 -24.07 -10.70
N PHE A 298 -4.30 -22.98 -9.94
CA PHE A 298 -4.80 -23.06 -8.58
C PHE A 298 -6.27 -23.45 -8.54
N SER A 299 -6.55 -24.32 -7.58
CA SER A 299 -7.81 -24.99 -7.31
C SER A 299 -9.06 -24.12 -7.51
N GLN A 300 -10.05 -24.70 -8.19
CA GLN A 300 -11.39 -24.14 -8.32
C GLN A 300 -11.95 -23.67 -6.97
N PRO A 301 -12.78 -22.62 -6.96
CA PRO A 301 -13.47 -22.18 -5.75
C PRO A 301 -14.26 -23.36 -5.15
N VAL A 302 -14.02 -23.64 -3.87
CA VAL A 302 -14.82 -24.60 -3.10
C VAL A 302 -16.26 -24.10 -3.10
N ARG A 303 -17.12 -24.76 -3.89
CA ARG A 303 -18.57 -24.57 -3.82
C ARG A 303 -19.06 -25.23 -2.54
N PHE A 304 -19.53 -24.43 -1.59
CA PHE A 304 -20.39 -24.96 -0.54
C PHE A 304 -21.72 -25.33 -1.19
N SER A 305 -22.01 -26.63 -1.27
CA SER A 305 -23.34 -27.09 -1.62
C SER A 305 -24.31 -26.58 -0.56
N GLN A 306 -25.28 -25.78 -0.99
CA GLN A 306 -26.46 -25.53 -0.17
C GLN A 306 -27.13 -26.88 0.05
N SER A 307 -27.11 -27.34 1.30
CA SER A 307 -27.93 -28.45 1.76
C SER A 307 -29.38 -28.11 1.45
N THR A 308 -29.93 -28.75 0.41
CA THR A 308 -31.37 -28.76 0.17
C THR A 308 -32.03 -29.43 1.36
N ALA A 309 -32.69 -28.62 2.18
CA ALA A 309 -33.66 -29.09 3.15
C ALA A 309 -34.71 -29.93 2.40
N ARG A 310 -34.71 -31.25 2.64
CA ARG A 310 -35.81 -32.13 2.27
C ARG A 310 -37.03 -31.73 3.09
N SER A 311 -37.88 -30.90 2.51
CA SER A 311 -39.29 -30.82 2.89
C SER A 311 -39.99 -32.02 2.25
N GLY A 312 -40.43 -32.96 3.08
CA GLY A 312 -41.41 -33.95 2.65
C GLY A 312 -42.79 -33.31 2.52
N ALA A 313 -43.53 -33.69 1.48
CA ALA A 313 -44.99 -33.77 1.49
C ALA A 313 -45.48 -34.46 0.20
N HIS A 314 -46.33 -35.48 0.43
CA HIS A 314 -47.15 -36.28 -0.49
C HIS A 314 -46.49 -37.36 -1.34
#